data_AF-A0A136IJC9-F1
#
_entry.id   AF-A0A136IJC9-F1
#
_cell.length_a   1.000
_cell.length_b   1.000
_cell.length_c   1.000
_cell.angle_alpha   90.00
_cell.angle_beta   90.00
_cell.angle_gamma   90.00
#
_symmetry.space_group_name_H-M   'P 1'
#
loop_
_entity.id
_entity.type
_entity.pdbx_description
1 polymer ?
#
loop_
_entity_poly.entity_id
_entity_poly.type
_entity_poly.pdbx_seq_one_letter_code
_entity_poly.pdbx_strand_id
1 'polypeptide(L)'
;MGVREAYYPLGISLIVVNGFAIATRFWARMGKGSMGYDDYTMGVAFLGFVIFVAMELRAVDLGIGATRIEPGFDMMEAAKYFTCAQVVYILATGLSKIGIGLVLLRLSDKAGMTLVRWLLLSTMAVVGATSIGVGLLFALQCRPLSVAWGVGVGTCISTETIGLGGIVLSVVDMAVSWFYALLPVYMLWKVQLKTKLKIFVLVLLGFGAVSSISTIMRLKFVIEISQMEESYGLAAAKTIQLSLEATLYSIAEIGLSIFAASLTALRPLLIKL
;
A
#
# COMPACT_ATOMS: atom_id res chain seq x y z
N MET A 1 -20.54 -8.77 -10.30
CA MET A 1 -19.96 -8.87 -8.96
C MET A 1 -20.02 -7.50 -8.33
N GLY A 2 -20.66 -7.38 -7.17
CA GLY A 2 -20.64 -6.13 -6.41
C GLY A 2 -19.23 -5.85 -5.89
N VAL A 3 -18.88 -4.57 -5.69
CA VAL A 3 -17.60 -4.14 -5.09
C VAL A 3 -17.33 -4.90 -3.78
N ARG A 4 -18.36 -5.08 -2.95
CA ARG A 4 -18.33 -5.84 -1.68
C ARG A 4 -17.93 -7.32 -1.86
N GLU A 5 -18.35 -7.97 -2.94
CA GLU A 5 -18.06 -9.39 -3.21
C GLU A 5 -16.60 -9.61 -3.64
N ALA A 6 -15.93 -8.57 -4.15
CA ALA A 6 -14.54 -8.66 -4.60
C ALA A 6 -13.52 -8.61 -3.45
N TYR A 7 -13.91 -8.12 -2.26
CA TYR A 7 -13.01 -7.95 -1.11
C TYR A 7 -12.37 -9.26 -0.65
N TYR A 8 -13.21 -10.26 -0.41
CA TYR A 8 -12.80 -11.58 0.06
C TYR A 8 -11.82 -12.28 -0.89
N PRO A 9 -12.18 -12.52 -2.17
CA PRO A 9 -11.27 -13.22 -3.09
C PRO A 9 -9.98 -12.43 -3.32
N LEU A 10 -10.05 -11.10 -3.44
CA LEU A 10 -8.86 -10.27 -3.65
C LEU A 10 -7.93 -10.27 -2.42
N GLY A 11 -8.47 -10.01 -1.24
CA GLY A 11 -7.70 -9.94 0.01
C GLY A 11 -7.04 -11.27 0.32
N ILE A 12 -7.78 -12.38 0.28
CA ILE A 12 -7.26 -13.72 0.58
C ILE A 12 -6.21 -14.14 -0.45
N SER A 13 -6.48 -13.97 -1.76
CA SER A 13 -5.53 -14.36 -2.80
C SER A 13 -4.21 -13.60 -2.69
N LEU A 14 -4.24 -12.29 -2.44
CA LEU A 14 -3.03 -11.49 -2.29
C LEU A 14 -2.27 -11.80 -1.00
N ILE A 15 -2.96 -12.10 0.11
CA ILE A 15 -2.31 -12.58 1.33
C ILE A 15 -1.56 -13.88 1.06
N VAL A 16 -2.21 -14.86 0.41
CA VAL A 16 -1.60 -16.17 0.12
C VAL A 16 -0.39 -16.00 -0.80
N VAL A 17 -0.54 -15.28 -1.91
CA VAL A 17 0.54 -15.04 -2.88
C VAL A 17 1.72 -14.32 -2.23
N ASN A 18 1.47 -13.27 -1.47
CA ASN A 18 2.55 -12.54 -0.77
C ASN A 18 3.17 -13.36 0.36
N GLY A 19 2.39 -14.17 1.07
CA GLY A 19 2.88 -15.11 2.07
C GLY A 19 3.89 -16.08 1.48
N PHE A 20 3.57 -16.69 0.33
CA PHE A 20 4.52 -17.55 -0.40
C PHE A 20 5.75 -16.78 -0.89
N ALA A 21 5.58 -15.56 -1.41
CA ALA A 21 6.69 -14.74 -1.90
C ALA A 21 7.66 -14.36 -0.77
N ILE A 22 7.13 -13.95 0.38
CA ILE A 22 7.89 -13.62 1.59
C ILE A 22 8.55 -14.88 2.14
N ALA A 23 7.84 -16.00 2.28
CA ALA A 23 8.43 -17.26 2.74
C ALA A 23 9.61 -17.70 1.86
N THR A 24 9.44 -17.64 0.54
CA THR A 24 10.50 -17.95 -0.43
C THR A 24 11.69 -17.00 -0.28
N ARG A 25 11.41 -15.70 -0.09
CA ARG A 25 12.43 -14.68 0.16
C ARG A 25 13.23 -14.99 1.42
N PHE A 26 12.57 -15.25 2.55
CA PHE A 26 13.23 -15.59 3.81
C PHE A 26 14.06 -16.87 3.67
N TRP A 27 13.49 -17.94 3.10
CA TRP A 27 14.18 -19.21 2.88
C TRP A 27 15.45 -19.04 2.03
N ALA A 28 15.34 -18.35 0.89
CA ALA A 28 16.45 -18.05 -0.01
C ALA A 28 17.58 -17.25 0.65
N ARG A 29 17.23 -16.33 1.55
CA ARG A 29 18.18 -15.42 2.23
C ARG A 29 18.85 -16.07 3.43
N MET A 30 18.09 -16.83 4.22
CA MET A 30 18.61 -17.63 5.32
C MET A 30 19.58 -18.70 4.84
N GLY A 31 19.25 -19.42 3.75
CA GLY A 31 20.15 -20.42 3.16
C GLY A 31 21.48 -19.85 2.65
N LYS A 32 21.57 -18.53 2.45
CA LYS A 32 22.81 -17.81 2.06
C LYS A 32 23.44 -17.01 3.19
N GLY A 33 22.89 -17.05 4.41
CA GLY A 33 23.34 -16.23 5.54
C GLY A 33 23.31 -14.72 5.26
N SER A 34 22.42 -14.26 4.38
CA SER A 34 22.47 -12.90 3.81
C SER A 34 21.30 -12.00 4.19
N MET A 35 20.62 -12.32 5.31
CA MET A 35 19.54 -11.52 5.88
C MET A 35 19.97 -10.05 6.02
N GLY A 36 19.13 -9.15 5.52
CA GLY A 36 19.34 -7.71 5.64
C GLY A 36 18.15 -7.00 6.26
N TYR A 37 18.32 -5.73 6.59
CA TYR A 37 17.22 -4.87 7.05
C TYR A 37 16.07 -4.82 6.05
N ASP A 38 16.34 -5.01 4.75
CA ASP A 38 15.32 -5.11 3.71
C ASP A 38 14.35 -6.28 3.91
N ASP A 39 14.82 -7.41 4.44
CA ASP A 39 14.00 -8.59 4.67
C ASP A 39 13.04 -8.40 5.85
N TYR A 40 13.54 -7.85 6.96
CA TYR A 40 12.73 -7.56 8.15
C TYR A 40 11.66 -6.50 7.84
N THR A 41 12.02 -5.41 7.17
CA THR A 41 11.07 -4.36 6.77
C THR A 41 9.95 -4.93 5.88
N MET A 42 10.27 -5.86 4.98
CA MET A 42 9.24 -6.54 4.17
C MET A 42 8.35 -7.50 4.96
N GLY A 43 8.91 -8.20 5.95
CA GLY A 43 8.12 -9.00 6.88
C GLY A 43 7.11 -8.14 7.67
N VAL A 44 7.56 -6.98 8.19
CA VAL A 44 6.69 -6.05 8.92
C VAL A 44 5.65 -5.41 8.01
N ALA A 45 6.02 -5.03 6.78
CA ALA A 45 5.06 -4.52 5.80
C ALA A 45 3.98 -5.56 5.45
N PHE A 46 4.37 -6.83 5.31
CA PHE A 46 3.43 -7.93 5.06
C PHE A 46 2.50 -8.19 6.26
N LEU A 47 3.02 -8.14 7.49
CA LEU A 47 2.19 -8.20 8.69
C LEU A 47 1.15 -7.06 8.70
N GLY A 48 1.59 -5.83 8.41
CA GLY A 48 0.71 -4.67 8.28
C GLY A 48 -0.36 -4.86 7.20
N PHE A 49 0.01 -5.44 6.05
CA PHE A 49 -0.93 -5.78 4.99
C PHE A 49 -1.99 -6.80 5.43
N VAL A 50 -1.59 -7.86 6.15
CA VAL A 50 -2.53 -8.86 6.70
C VAL A 50 -3.49 -8.21 7.70
N ILE A 51 -2.99 -7.35 8.59
CA ILE A 51 -3.82 -6.63 9.56
C ILE A 51 -4.80 -5.70 8.84
N PHE A 52 -4.34 -4.95 7.85
CA PHE A 52 -5.17 -4.07 7.03
C PHE A 52 -6.32 -4.84 6.36
N VAL A 53 -6.00 -5.92 5.64
CA VAL A 53 -7.03 -6.74 4.97
C VAL A 53 -7.99 -7.37 5.98
N ALA A 54 -7.50 -7.86 7.12
CA ALA A 54 -8.36 -8.45 8.15
C ALA A 54 -9.34 -7.42 8.74
N MET A 55 -8.89 -6.18 8.99
CA MET A 55 -9.75 -5.11 9.47
C MET A 55 -10.80 -4.71 8.42
N GLU A 56 -10.42 -4.63 7.14
CA GLU A 56 -11.34 -4.33 6.03
C GLU A 56 -12.40 -5.43 5.84
N LEU A 57 -12.00 -6.70 5.88
CA LEU A 57 -12.96 -7.82 5.82
C LEU A 57 -13.93 -7.77 7.00
N ARG A 58 -13.44 -7.48 8.21
CA ARG A 58 -14.29 -7.33 9.39
C ARG A 58 -15.25 -6.15 9.26
N ALA A 59 -14.79 -5.02 8.73
CA ALA A 59 -15.62 -3.86 8.45
C ALA A 59 -16.75 -4.17 7.45
N VAL A 60 -16.44 -4.93 6.40
CA VAL A 60 -17.42 -5.39 5.39
C VAL A 60 -18.45 -6.36 5.98
N ASP A 61 -18.03 -7.26 6.88
CA ASP A 61 -18.94 -8.20 7.57
C ASP A 61 -19.93 -7.48 8.49
N LEU A 62 -19.47 -6.41 9.14
CA LEU A 62 -20.28 -5.61 10.06
C LEU A 62 -21.23 -4.63 9.34
N GLY A 63 -21.18 -4.55 8.00
CA GLY A 63 -22.19 -3.89 7.20
C GLY A 63 -21.71 -2.74 6.31
N ILE A 64 -20.40 -2.43 6.28
CA ILE A 64 -19.90 -1.39 5.36
C ILE A 64 -20.16 -1.79 3.90
N GLY A 65 -20.80 -0.86 3.17
CA GLY A 65 -21.16 -1.07 1.76
C GLY A 65 -22.40 -1.92 1.52
N ALA A 66 -23.12 -2.34 2.57
CA ALA A 66 -24.36 -3.08 2.41
C ALA A 66 -25.47 -2.18 1.87
N THR A 67 -26.17 -2.63 0.82
CA THR A 67 -27.31 -1.90 0.23
C THR A 67 -28.57 -2.01 1.10
N ARG A 68 -28.64 -3.01 1.98
CA ARG A 68 -29.73 -3.24 2.94
C ARG A 68 -29.12 -3.52 4.30
N ILE A 69 -29.75 -3.01 5.35
CA ILE A 69 -29.34 -3.29 6.73
C ILE A 69 -29.87 -4.67 7.09
N GLU A 70 -28.97 -5.59 7.42
CA GLU A 70 -29.30 -6.94 7.85
C GLU A 70 -29.21 -7.05 9.38
N PRO A 71 -30.03 -7.90 10.03
CA PRO A 71 -29.94 -8.15 11.46
C PRO A 71 -28.57 -8.73 11.81
N GLY A 72 -27.82 -8.05 12.68
CA GLY A 72 -26.46 -8.41 13.08
C GLY A 72 -25.38 -7.42 12.64
N PHE A 73 -25.70 -6.43 11.81
CA PHE A 73 -24.77 -5.34 11.47
C PHE A 73 -24.61 -4.36 12.62
N ASP A 74 -23.35 -4.03 12.92
CA ASP A 74 -22.95 -2.96 13.83
C ASP A 74 -22.16 -1.92 13.04
N MET A 75 -22.87 -0.90 12.57
CA MET A 75 -22.28 0.17 11.75
C MET A 75 -21.23 0.99 12.50
N MET A 76 -21.36 1.09 13.82
CA MET A 76 -20.40 1.81 14.66
C MET A 76 -19.09 1.04 14.75
N GLU A 77 -19.18 -0.27 15.03
CA GLU A 77 -18.01 -1.14 15.05
C GLU A 77 -17.38 -1.25 13.64
N ALA A 78 -18.20 -1.31 12.58
CA ALA A 78 -17.73 -1.31 11.20
C ALA A 78 -16.91 -0.05 10.87
N ALA A 79 -17.44 1.14 11.18
CA ALA A 79 -16.78 2.42 10.95
C ALA A 79 -15.46 2.54 11.73
N LYS A 80 -15.40 1.98 12.95
CA LYS A 80 -14.17 1.90 13.74
C LYS A 80 -13.11 1.04 13.06
N TYR A 81 -13.45 -0.20 12.65
CA TYR A 81 -12.52 -1.08 11.94
C TYR A 81 -12.01 -0.45 10.64
N PHE A 82 -12.90 0.16 9.86
CA PHE A 82 -12.55 0.85 8.62
C PHE A 82 -11.59 2.02 8.87
N THR A 83 -11.89 2.88 9.85
CA THR A 83 -11.02 4.02 10.21
C THR A 83 -9.63 3.55 10.66
N CYS A 84 -9.56 2.52 11.50
CA CYS A 84 -8.29 1.93 11.92
C CYS A 84 -7.54 1.29 10.74
N ALA A 85 -8.24 0.62 9.83
CA ALA A 85 -7.67 -0.01 8.65
C ALA A 85 -6.94 1.00 7.77
N GLN A 86 -7.51 2.20 7.57
CA GLN A 86 -6.88 3.25 6.77
C GLN A 86 -5.53 3.70 7.36
N VAL A 87 -5.42 3.84 8.68
CA VAL A 87 -4.14 4.18 9.34
C VAL A 87 -3.11 3.06 9.14
N VAL A 88 -3.51 1.80 9.32
CA VAL A 88 -2.64 0.64 9.10
C VAL A 88 -2.18 0.57 7.65
N TYR A 89 -3.08 0.82 6.69
CA TYR A 89 -2.78 0.89 5.27
C TYR A 89 -1.69 1.94 4.96
N ILE A 90 -1.84 3.18 5.44
CA ILE A 90 -0.88 4.25 5.18
C ILE A 90 0.53 3.85 5.66
N LEU A 91 0.61 3.28 6.87
CA LEU A 91 1.88 2.85 7.45
C LEU A 91 2.47 1.63 6.72
N ALA A 92 1.64 0.65 6.38
CA ALA A 92 2.05 -0.55 5.65
C ALA A 92 2.56 -0.21 4.24
N THR A 93 1.88 0.70 3.52
CA THR A 93 2.33 1.22 2.22
C THR A 93 3.71 1.88 2.35
N GLY A 94 3.87 2.78 3.32
CA GLY A 94 5.16 3.43 3.58
C GLY A 94 6.30 2.43 3.85
N LEU A 95 6.06 1.46 4.72
CA LEU A 95 7.02 0.38 5.01
C LEU A 95 7.34 -0.47 3.78
N SER A 96 6.34 -0.76 2.95
CA SER A 96 6.52 -1.52 1.70
C SER A 96 7.49 -0.80 0.75
N LYS A 97 7.35 0.51 0.57
CA LYS A 97 8.24 1.32 -0.28
C LYS A 97 9.63 1.47 0.35
N ILE A 98 9.71 1.70 1.66
CA ILE A 98 10.99 1.76 2.37
C ILE A 98 11.78 0.46 2.18
N GLY A 99 11.15 -0.71 2.27
CA GLY A 99 11.87 -1.97 2.03
C GLY A 99 12.26 -2.20 0.58
N ILE A 100 11.47 -1.76 -0.42
CA ILE A 100 11.93 -1.72 -1.82
C ILE A 100 13.18 -0.84 -1.94
N GLY A 101 13.15 0.35 -1.33
CA GLY A 101 14.30 1.27 -1.27
C GLY A 101 15.54 0.60 -0.67
N LEU A 102 15.40 -0.15 0.43
CA LEU A 102 16.50 -0.90 1.05
C LEU A 102 17.07 -2.01 0.13
N VAL A 103 16.21 -2.74 -0.59
CA VAL A 103 16.66 -3.74 -1.59
C VAL A 103 17.50 -3.06 -2.67
N LEU A 104 17.03 -1.93 -3.19
CA LEU A 104 17.73 -1.14 -4.21
C LEU A 104 19.02 -0.52 -3.68
N LEU A 105 19.03 -0.08 -2.42
CA LEU A 105 20.19 0.52 -1.76
C LEU A 105 21.33 -0.49 -1.65
N ARG A 106 21.00 -1.71 -1.22
CA ARG A 106 21.96 -2.82 -1.17
C ARG A 106 22.48 -3.20 -2.55
N LEU A 107 21.69 -3.02 -3.59
CA LEU A 107 22.12 -3.23 -4.98
C LEU A 107 23.02 -2.10 -5.48
N SER A 108 22.72 -0.84 -5.16
CA SER A 108 23.53 0.32 -5.54
C SER A 108 24.88 0.34 -4.84
N ASP A 109 24.93 -0.09 -3.58
CA ASP A 109 26.18 -0.18 -2.83
C ASP A 109 27.16 -1.17 -3.46
N LYS A 110 26.65 -2.32 -3.92
CA LYS A 110 27.47 -3.31 -4.64
C LYS A 110 27.95 -2.81 -6.01
N ALA A 111 27.21 -1.90 -6.63
CA ALA A 111 27.56 -1.30 -7.91
C ALA A 111 28.44 -0.03 -7.76
N GLY A 112 28.72 0.43 -6.54
CA GLY A 112 29.52 1.64 -6.29
C GLY A 112 28.85 2.95 -6.74
N MET A 113 27.51 2.99 -6.80
CA MET A 113 26.77 4.14 -7.32
C MET A 113 26.38 5.15 -6.22
N THR A 114 27.31 6.00 -5.81
CA THR A 114 27.13 6.95 -4.69
C THR A 114 25.95 7.92 -4.88
N LEU A 115 25.73 8.43 -6.10
CA LEU A 115 24.58 9.31 -6.37
C LEU A 115 23.24 8.60 -6.15
N VAL A 116 23.11 7.38 -6.65
CA VAL A 116 21.91 6.56 -6.51
C VAL A 116 21.63 6.25 -5.03
N ARG A 117 22.68 5.99 -4.25
CA ARG A 117 22.57 5.79 -2.80
C ARG A 117 21.92 6.99 -2.10
N TRP A 118 22.40 8.20 -2.38
CA TRP A 118 21.84 9.43 -1.78
C TRP A 118 20.39 9.68 -2.22
N LEU A 119 20.07 9.45 -3.49
CA LEU A 119 18.70 9.55 -3.98
C LEU A 119 17.76 8.54 -3.29
N LEU A 120 18.20 7.30 -3.13
CA LEU A 120 17.42 6.27 -2.42
C LEU A 120 17.17 6.66 -0.97
N LEU A 121 18.20 7.09 -0.23
CA LEU A 121 18.04 7.55 1.15
C LEU A 121 17.07 8.74 1.26
N SER A 122 17.18 9.71 0.34
CA SER A 122 16.27 10.86 0.26
C SER A 122 14.82 10.42 0.03
N THR A 123 14.57 9.56 -0.97
CA THR A 123 13.21 9.06 -1.25
C THR A 123 12.63 8.28 -0.08
N MET A 124 13.42 7.46 0.61
CA MET A 124 12.96 6.73 1.80
C MET A 124 12.60 7.68 2.95
N ALA A 125 13.37 8.74 3.14
CA ALA A 125 13.08 9.77 4.15
C ALA A 125 11.77 10.51 3.83
N VAL A 126 11.56 10.88 2.56
CA VAL A 126 10.31 11.52 2.10
C VAL A 126 9.12 10.60 2.32
N VAL A 127 9.20 9.33 1.89
CA VAL A 127 8.13 8.35 2.09
C VAL A 127 7.82 8.15 3.57
N GLY A 128 8.84 8.00 4.41
CA GLY A 128 8.67 7.84 5.85
C GLY A 128 7.98 9.04 6.48
N ALA A 129 8.45 10.26 6.16
CA ALA A 129 7.86 11.50 6.65
C ALA A 129 6.40 11.67 6.20
N THR A 130 6.10 11.43 4.92
CA THR A 130 4.74 11.51 4.39
C THR A 130 3.83 10.46 5.01
N SER A 131 4.28 9.20 5.15
CA SER A 131 3.47 8.12 5.71
C SER A 131 3.16 8.36 7.19
N ILE A 132 4.14 8.83 7.96
CA ILE A 132 3.94 9.18 9.38
C ILE A 132 3.04 10.41 9.49
N GLY A 133 3.29 11.47 8.71
CA GLY A 133 2.53 12.71 8.77
C GLY A 133 1.06 12.50 8.39
N VAL A 134 0.79 11.83 7.28
CA VAL A 134 -0.58 11.50 6.85
C VAL A 134 -1.21 10.47 7.77
N GLY A 135 -0.46 9.46 8.23
CA GLY A 135 -0.95 8.48 9.20
C GLY A 135 -1.41 9.14 10.51
N LEU A 136 -0.66 10.12 11.01
CA LEU A 136 -1.05 10.93 12.17
C LEU A 136 -2.26 11.81 11.89
N LEU A 137 -2.36 12.40 10.69
CA LEU A 137 -3.53 13.18 10.28
C LEU A 137 -4.81 12.33 10.37
N PHE A 138 -4.79 11.12 9.83
CA PHE A 138 -5.93 10.19 9.89
C PHE A 138 -6.17 9.65 11.31
N ALA A 139 -5.11 9.28 12.04
CA ALA A 139 -5.23 8.79 13.41
C ALA A 139 -5.78 9.84 14.38
N LEU A 140 -5.61 11.13 14.06
CA LEU A 140 -6.00 12.26 14.88
C LEU A 140 -7.09 13.12 14.20
N GLN A 141 -7.83 12.53 13.26
CA GLN A 141 -8.83 13.23 12.45
C GLN A 141 -9.98 13.84 13.27
N CYS A 142 -10.25 13.31 14.48
CA CYS A 142 -11.30 13.81 15.37
C CYS A 142 -10.83 13.91 16.83
N ARG A 143 -11.44 14.82 17.59
CA ARG A 143 -11.20 15.07 19.01
C ARG A 143 -12.53 15.04 19.79
N PRO A 144 -12.83 14.00 20.58
CA PRO A 144 -12.08 12.73 20.72
C PRO A 144 -12.18 11.86 19.47
N LEU A 145 -11.23 10.92 19.30
CA LEU A 145 -11.18 10.02 18.13
C LEU A 145 -12.47 9.19 17.98
N SER A 146 -13.18 8.94 19.08
CA SER A 146 -14.45 8.22 19.08
C SER A 146 -15.55 8.86 18.22
N VAL A 147 -15.45 10.18 17.97
CA VAL A 147 -16.37 10.91 17.10
C VAL A 147 -16.23 10.47 15.65
N ALA A 148 -15.06 9.97 15.23
CA ALA A 148 -14.84 9.47 13.87
C ALA A 148 -15.78 8.32 13.49
N TRP A 149 -16.20 7.51 14.46
CA TRP A 149 -17.17 6.43 14.26
C TRP A 149 -18.50 6.69 14.98
N GLY A 150 -18.81 7.96 15.25
CA GLY A 150 -20.13 8.40 15.73
C GLY A 150 -20.36 8.31 17.24
N VAL A 151 -19.29 8.19 18.05
CA VAL A 151 -19.40 8.11 19.51
C VAL A 151 -18.94 9.40 20.18
N GLY A 152 -19.90 10.09 20.80
CA GLY A 152 -19.67 11.30 21.59
C GLY A 152 -19.85 12.60 20.81
N VAL A 153 -19.49 13.72 21.44
CA VAL A 153 -19.54 15.06 20.86
C VAL A 153 -18.12 15.59 20.77
N GLY A 154 -17.76 16.19 19.64
CA GLY A 154 -16.42 16.73 19.42
C GLY A 154 -16.28 17.37 18.05
N THR A 155 -15.04 17.66 17.68
CA THR A 155 -14.70 18.30 16.41
C THR A 155 -13.81 17.39 15.57
N CYS A 156 -14.03 17.41 14.27
CA CYS A 156 -13.22 16.70 13.29
C CYS A 156 -12.55 17.70 12.35
N ILE A 157 -11.40 17.30 11.80
CA ILE A 157 -10.71 18.01 10.74
C ILE A 157 -11.61 18.00 9.48
N SER A 158 -11.55 19.08 8.68
CA SER A 158 -12.34 19.16 7.45
C SER A 158 -11.99 18.03 6.46
N THR A 159 -13.01 17.55 5.75
CA THR A 159 -12.87 16.55 4.68
C THR A 159 -11.89 16.99 3.60
N GLU A 160 -11.81 18.30 3.33
CA GLU A 160 -10.82 18.89 2.42
C GLU A 160 -9.38 18.62 2.88
N THR A 161 -9.07 18.82 4.16
CA THR A 161 -7.73 18.60 4.71
C THR A 161 -7.35 17.12 4.68
N ILE A 162 -8.31 16.23 4.96
CA ILE A 162 -8.12 14.77 4.85
C ILE A 162 -7.88 14.38 3.39
N GLY A 163 -8.65 14.95 2.46
CA GLY A 163 -8.50 14.77 1.03
C GLY A 163 -7.12 15.23 0.53
N LEU A 164 -6.66 16.40 0.97
CA LEU A 164 -5.30 16.90 0.67
C LEU A 164 -4.22 15.93 1.18
N GLY A 165 -4.37 15.38 2.38
CA GLY A 165 -3.47 14.34 2.90
C GLY A 165 -3.43 13.10 2.00
N GLY A 166 -4.59 12.63 1.54
CA GLY A 166 -4.71 11.52 0.59
C GLY A 166 -4.08 11.82 -0.79
N ILE A 167 -4.22 13.05 -1.28
CA ILE A 167 -3.58 13.51 -2.53
C ILE A 167 -2.05 13.49 -2.37
N VAL A 168 -1.52 14.09 -1.31
CA VAL A 168 -0.07 14.12 -1.04
C VAL A 168 0.49 12.70 -0.95
N LEU A 169 -0.18 11.81 -0.22
CA LEU A 169 0.22 10.41 -0.11
C LEU A 169 0.28 9.72 -1.49
N SER A 170 -0.77 9.91 -2.31
CA SER A 170 -0.88 9.28 -3.63
C SER A 170 0.18 9.79 -4.61
N VAL A 171 0.46 11.09 -4.61
CA VAL A 171 1.48 11.70 -5.48
C VAL A 171 2.87 11.21 -5.11
N VAL A 172 3.21 11.18 -3.81
CA VAL A 172 4.49 10.65 -3.34
C VAL A 172 4.63 9.17 -3.68
N ASP A 173 3.59 8.37 -3.45
CA ASP A 173 3.61 6.94 -3.76
C ASP A 173 3.86 6.68 -5.25
N MET A 174 3.16 7.40 -6.12
CA MET A 174 3.30 7.27 -7.57
C MET A 174 4.71 7.69 -8.03
N ALA A 175 5.21 8.82 -7.55
CA ALA A 175 6.55 9.31 -7.90
C ALA A 175 7.64 8.30 -7.50
N VAL A 176 7.54 7.76 -6.28
CA VAL A 176 8.49 6.77 -5.75
C VAL A 176 8.38 5.44 -6.49
N SER A 177 7.17 5.01 -6.82
CA SER A 177 6.93 3.77 -7.57
C SER A 177 7.59 3.81 -8.95
N TRP A 178 7.42 4.90 -9.70
CA TRP A 178 8.08 5.09 -10.99
C TRP A 178 9.60 5.19 -10.85
N PHE A 179 10.08 5.94 -9.85
CA PHE A 179 11.51 6.05 -9.59
C PHE A 179 12.13 4.68 -9.30
N TYR A 180 11.53 3.88 -8.41
CA TYR A 180 12.02 2.54 -8.07
C TYR A 180 11.88 1.53 -9.20
N ALA A 181 10.87 1.66 -10.06
CA ALA A 181 10.71 0.79 -11.22
C ALA A 181 11.75 1.07 -12.33
N LEU A 182 12.08 2.35 -12.55
CA LEU A 182 13.06 2.77 -13.56
C LEU A 182 14.51 2.61 -13.09
N LEU A 183 14.76 2.66 -11.79
CA LEU A 183 16.13 2.63 -11.26
C LEU A 183 16.90 1.35 -11.64
N PRO A 184 16.35 0.13 -11.53
CA PRO A 184 17.02 -1.08 -12.01
C PRO A 184 17.34 -1.05 -13.50
N VAL A 185 16.47 -0.44 -14.32
CA VAL A 185 16.69 -0.29 -15.77
C VAL A 185 17.91 0.60 -16.01
N TYR A 186 17.98 1.73 -15.32
CA TYR A 186 19.10 2.66 -15.40
C TYR A 186 20.42 2.01 -14.94
N MET A 187 20.40 1.32 -13.79
CA MET A 187 21.57 0.63 -13.24
C MET A 187 22.10 -0.47 -14.17
N LEU A 188 21.25 -1.09 -14.98
CA LEU A 188 21.59 -2.21 -15.84
C LEU A 188 21.79 -1.83 -17.32
N TRP A 189 21.57 -0.57 -17.70
CA TRP A 189 21.62 -0.14 -19.10
C TRP A 189 22.97 -0.40 -19.78
N LYS A 190 24.07 -0.28 -19.03
CA LYS A 190 25.43 -0.46 -19.55
C LYS A 190 25.96 -1.89 -19.45
N VAL A 191 25.21 -2.82 -18.85
CA VAL A 191 25.64 -4.20 -18.64
C VAL A 191 24.96 -5.09 -19.68
N GLN A 192 25.71 -5.95 -20.38
CA GLN A 192 25.12 -6.93 -21.29
C GLN A 192 24.29 -7.95 -20.50
N LEU A 193 22.97 -7.74 -20.45
CA LEU A 193 22.04 -8.61 -19.75
C LEU A 193 21.72 -9.84 -20.59
N LYS A 194 21.75 -11.02 -19.96
CA LYS A 194 21.14 -12.22 -20.52
C LYS A 194 19.62 -12.02 -20.67
N THR A 195 19.01 -12.62 -21.69
CA THR A 195 17.57 -12.48 -22.00
C THR A 195 16.65 -12.73 -20.79
N LYS A 196 17.00 -13.71 -19.93
CA LYS A 196 16.26 -14.01 -18.68
C LYS A 196 16.14 -12.78 -17.76
N LEU A 197 17.21 -11.99 -17.64
CA LEU A 197 17.23 -10.80 -16.79
C LEU A 197 16.49 -9.62 -17.42
N LYS A 198 16.48 -9.52 -18.76
CA LYS A 198 15.67 -8.52 -19.49
C LYS A 198 14.18 -8.75 -19.28
N ILE A 199 13.73 -10.01 -19.35
CA ILE A 199 12.33 -10.40 -19.07
C ILE A 199 11.97 -10.07 -17.63
N PHE A 200 12.84 -10.40 -16.67
CA PHE A 200 12.63 -10.10 -15.26
C PHE A 200 12.43 -8.60 -14.99
N VAL A 201 13.26 -7.75 -15.60
CA VAL A 201 13.15 -6.28 -15.47
C VAL A 201 11.83 -5.78 -16.08
N LEU A 202 11.40 -6.33 -17.23
CA LEU A 202 10.10 -5.99 -17.83
C LEU A 202 8.93 -6.36 -16.91
N VAL A 203 8.99 -7.52 -16.26
CA VAL A 203 7.97 -7.96 -15.29
C VAL A 203 7.91 -7.01 -14.09
N LEU A 204 9.06 -6.60 -13.53
CA LEU A 204 9.10 -5.64 -12.43
C LEU A 204 8.56 -4.26 -12.82
N LEU A 205 8.91 -3.78 -14.02
CA LEU A 205 8.38 -2.52 -14.57
C LEU A 205 6.86 -2.60 -14.74
N GLY A 206 6.35 -3.75 -15.20
CA GLY A 206 4.93 -4.03 -15.31
C GLY A 206 4.21 -3.95 -13.96
N PHE A 207 4.75 -4.57 -12.91
CA PHE A 207 4.19 -4.46 -11.57
C PHE A 207 4.18 -3.03 -11.04
N GLY A 208 5.25 -2.27 -11.28
CA GLY A 208 5.31 -0.84 -10.94
C GLY A 208 4.23 -0.03 -11.66
N ALA A 209 4.01 -0.27 -12.96
CA ALA A 209 2.98 0.40 -13.74
C ALA A 209 1.56 0.06 -13.25
N VAL A 210 1.27 -1.21 -12.97
CA VAL A 210 -0.05 -1.63 -12.46
C VAL A 210 -0.31 -1.07 -11.06
N SER A 211 0.71 -1.02 -10.20
CA SER A 211 0.63 -0.35 -8.90
C SER A 211 0.28 1.12 -9.06
N SER A 212 0.99 1.85 -9.93
CA SER A 212 0.71 3.27 -10.17
C SER A 212 -0.70 3.52 -10.73
N ILE A 213 -1.20 2.66 -11.62
CA ILE A 213 -2.58 2.76 -12.12
C ILE A 213 -3.59 2.58 -10.97
N SER A 214 -3.32 1.65 -10.05
CA SER A 214 -4.16 1.45 -8.85
C SER A 214 -4.19 2.71 -7.98
N THR A 215 -3.03 3.34 -7.77
CA THR A 215 -2.91 4.61 -7.04
C THR A 215 -3.67 5.76 -7.72
N ILE A 216 -3.62 5.86 -9.06
CA ILE A 216 -4.36 6.88 -9.83
C ILE A 216 -5.87 6.69 -9.67
N MET A 217 -6.36 5.45 -9.75
CA MET A 217 -7.78 5.15 -9.56
C MET A 217 -8.22 5.53 -8.15
N ARG A 218 -7.44 5.18 -7.13
CA ARG A 218 -7.67 5.60 -5.74
C ARG A 218 -7.71 7.13 -5.61
N LEU A 219 -6.75 7.84 -6.20
CA LEU A 219 -6.69 9.31 -6.16
C LEU A 219 -7.94 9.95 -6.76
N LYS A 220 -8.44 9.42 -7.88
CA LYS A 220 -9.69 9.90 -8.49
C LYS A 220 -10.86 9.82 -7.50
N PHE A 221 -11.00 8.71 -6.80
CA PHE A 221 -12.05 8.53 -5.80
C PHE A 221 -11.88 9.46 -4.59
N VAL A 222 -10.66 9.66 -4.11
CA VAL A 222 -10.37 10.60 -3.02
C VAL A 222 -10.74 12.03 -3.40
N ILE A 223 -10.42 12.45 -4.63
CA ILE A 223 -10.80 13.78 -5.14
C ILE A 223 -12.33 13.90 -5.22
N GLU A 224 -13.01 12.89 -5.77
CA GLU A 224 -14.47 12.90 -5.87
C GLU A 224 -15.13 12.98 -4.49
N ILE A 225 -14.60 12.25 -3.49
CA ILE A 225 -15.07 12.31 -2.10
C ILE A 225 -14.83 13.69 -1.48
N SER A 226 -13.66 14.30 -1.73
CA SER A 226 -13.31 15.62 -1.17
C SER A 226 -14.17 16.77 -1.71
N GLN A 227 -14.79 16.59 -2.88
CA GLN A 227 -15.65 17.57 -3.53
C GLN A 227 -17.15 17.37 -3.21
N MET A 228 -17.52 16.28 -2.54
CA MET A 228 -18.90 16.08 -2.10
C MET A 228 -19.17 16.89 -0.82
N GLU A 229 -20.16 17.78 -0.86
CA GLU A 229 -20.72 18.39 0.36
C GLU A 229 -21.32 17.29 1.25
N GLU A 230 -21.23 17.45 2.58
CA GLU A 230 -21.86 16.57 3.58
C GLU A 230 -23.38 16.55 3.37
N SER A 231 -23.86 15.65 2.51
CA SER A 231 -25.27 15.43 2.26
C SER A 231 -25.70 14.08 2.84
N TYR A 232 -26.76 14.14 3.65
CA TYR A 232 -27.43 12.98 4.22
C TYR A 232 -28.15 12.16 3.14
N GLY A 233 -28.21 10.83 3.31
CA GLY A 233 -28.96 9.94 2.43
C GLY A 233 -28.13 9.34 1.27
N LEU A 234 -28.59 9.50 0.02
CA LEU A 234 -28.01 8.85 -1.16
C LEU A 234 -26.53 9.24 -1.39
N ALA A 235 -26.16 10.48 -1.04
CA ALA A 235 -24.79 10.97 -1.15
C ALA A 235 -23.83 10.22 -0.19
N ALA A 236 -24.25 9.97 1.06
CA ALA A 236 -23.47 9.15 1.99
C ALA A 236 -23.27 7.70 1.49
N ALA A 237 -24.31 7.09 0.89
CA ALA A 237 -24.20 5.76 0.28
C ALA A 237 -23.21 5.75 -0.91
N LYS A 238 -23.21 6.81 -1.73
CA LYS A 238 -22.24 6.97 -2.82
C LYS A 238 -20.81 7.12 -2.28
N THR A 239 -20.60 7.96 -1.26
CA THR A 239 -19.29 8.15 -0.62
C THR A 239 -18.73 6.83 -0.08
N ILE A 240 -19.56 6.01 0.56
CA ILE A 240 -19.16 4.70 1.06
C ILE A 240 -18.75 3.77 -0.09
N GLN A 241 -19.50 3.75 -1.20
CA GLN A 241 -19.15 2.93 -2.37
C GLN A 241 -17.84 3.36 -3.03
N LEU A 242 -17.62 4.66 -3.23
CA LEU A 242 -16.35 5.16 -3.77
C LEU A 242 -15.17 4.86 -2.83
N SER A 243 -15.40 4.92 -1.51
CA SER A 243 -14.38 4.56 -0.51
C SER A 243 -14.03 3.07 -0.58
N LEU A 244 -15.03 2.21 -0.78
CA LEU A 244 -14.81 0.77 -0.98
C LEU A 244 -14.07 0.47 -2.28
N GLU A 245 -14.36 1.18 -3.36
CA GLU A 245 -13.60 1.03 -4.61
C GLU A 245 -12.14 1.47 -4.41
N ALA A 246 -11.92 2.62 -3.77
CA ALA A 246 -10.59 3.11 -3.42
C ALA A 246 -9.78 2.11 -2.56
N THR A 247 -10.42 1.47 -1.59
CA THR A 247 -9.79 0.46 -0.73
C THR A 247 -9.45 -0.83 -1.50
N LEU A 248 -10.26 -1.27 -2.48
CA LEU A 248 -9.87 -2.41 -3.33
C LEU A 248 -8.57 -2.14 -4.10
N TYR A 249 -8.44 -0.94 -4.67
CA TYR A 249 -7.21 -0.54 -5.34
C TYR A 249 -6.04 -0.43 -4.35
N SER A 250 -6.30 -0.03 -3.11
CA SER A 250 -5.31 0.03 -2.02
C SER A 250 -4.79 -1.37 -1.63
N ILE A 251 -5.68 -2.37 -1.57
CA ILE A 251 -5.32 -3.78 -1.34
C ILE A 251 -4.42 -4.29 -2.48
N ALA A 252 -4.79 -4.00 -3.73
CA ALA A 252 -4.00 -4.39 -4.90
C ALA A 252 -2.63 -3.70 -4.93
N GLU A 253 -2.56 -2.40 -4.63
CA GLU A 253 -1.34 -1.58 -4.60
C GLU A 253 -0.29 -2.14 -3.63
N ILE A 254 -0.65 -2.37 -2.35
CA ILE A 254 0.27 -2.94 -1.37
C ILE A 254 0.65 -4.37 -1.77
N GLY A 255 -0.34 -5.20 -2.14
CA GLY A 255 -0.10 -6.59 -2.49
C GLY A 255 0.88 -6.75 -3.65
N LEU A 256 0.77 -5.92 -4.69
CA LEU A 256 1.69 -5.90 -5.82
C LEU A 256 3.07 -5.32 -5.44
N SER A 257 3.10 -4.29 -4.59
CA SER A 257 4.34 -3.68 -4.11
C SER A 257 5.20 -4.68 -3.32
N ILE A 258 4.60 -5.41 -2.36
CA ILE A 258 5.30 -6.43 -1.56
C ILE A 258 5.78 -7.60 -2.45
N PHE A 259 4.94 -8.03 -3.40
CA PHE A 259 5.28 -9.10 -4.31
C PHE A 259 6.48 -8.72 -5.21
N ALA A 260 6.43 -7.54 -5.82
CA ALA A 260 7.52 -7.01 -6.64
C ALA A 260 8.82 -6.84 -5.85
N ALA A 261 8.74 -6.38 -4.61
CA ALA A 261 9.89 -6.25 -3.71
C ALA A 261 10.54 -7.62 -3.42
N SER A 262 9.71 -8.62 -3.13
CA SER A 262 10.16 -9.99 -2.85
C SER A 262 10.80 -10.63 -4.07
N LEU A 263 10.21 -10.43 -5.25
CA LEU A 263 10.75 -10.89 -6.52
C LEU A 263 12.11 -10.24 -6.82
N THR A 264 12.24 -8.92 -6.60
CA THR A 264 13.50 -8.18 -6.78
C THR A 264 14.64 -8.75 -5.93
N ALA A 265 14.36 -9.16 -4.69
CA ALA A 265 15.35 -9.79 -3.83
C ALA A 265 15.76 -11.20 -4.27
N LEU A 266 14.91 -11.92 -5.00
CA LEU A 266 15.17 -13.26 -5.52
C LEU A 266 15.98 -13.27 -6.83
N ARG A 267 16.22 -12.10 -7.45
CA ARG A 267 17.07 -11.93 -8.65
C ARG A 267 18.38 -12.77 -8.63
N PRO A 268 19.17 -12.84 -7.54
CA PRO A 268 20.43 -13.57 -7.53
C PRO A 268 20.27 -15.10 -7.65
N LEU A 269 19.08 -15.64 -7.36
CA LEU A 269 18.79 -17.06 -7.57
C LEU A 269 18.41 -17.34 -9.03
N LEU A 270 17.63 -16.45 -9.64
CA LEU A 270 17.20 -16.56 -11.04
C LEU A 270 18.35 -16.47 -12.05
N ILE A 271 19.48 -15.87 -11.66
CA ILE A 271 20.69 -15.78 -12.51
C ILE A 271 21.51 -17.09 -12.47
N LYS A 272 21.36 -17.91 -11.41
CA LYS A 272 22.06 -19.19 -11.27
C LYS A 272 21.34 -20.38 -11.93
N LEU A 273 20.05 -20.25 -12.22
CA LEU A 273 19.22 -21.19 -13.00
C LEU A 273 19.26 -20.85 -14.50
#